data_AF-A0A814VIA2-F1
#
_entry.id   AF-A0A814VIA2-F1
#
_cell.length_a   1.000
_cell.length_b   1.000
_cell.length_c   1.000
_cell.angle_alpha   90.00
_cell.angle_beta   90.00
_cell.angle_gamma   90.00
#
_symmetry.space_group_name_H-M   'P 1'
#
loop_
_entity.id
_entity.type
_entity.pdbx_description
1 polymer ?
#
loop_
_entity_poly.entity_id
_entity_poly.type
_entity_poly.pdbx_seq_one_letter_code
_entity_poly.pdbx_strand_id
1 'polypeptide(L)'
;MSDSTYWVLGLLVEPPHYIMAESQLKQEVYYSTVPYSQQQIDDFIDEDLNLILNENLWHEHKRNKETNDICSICKIPKDSIWWIKVKGEICVGNMDNIEDLLDKSLKERHHEWHELYLDGDIYTDKYQKHPQTEICYFKYKTPIKFVSPRDTCYLKMRRDLFDNQAFILSYRSITINEQIPLDKHCVRIIFKGAHMIERRKNNPNQGFIYTYIQHADGAGSIPKLFANFAQCDIMLNEINGIRKAMLNPISRPNVNEQPDKHQQSRFNKKLDYNIQLLQKEQSDKPGSSSKSEPKHGIFKLEKHLSLPVGKKTVTKGDVITKTIDPLVSREDRIIKALAEYSGKNIDNKTLSVVSASPVQQNIFESAPDIIYKGPASNETSKASVRYCDIQLTEKKLPAVYGYLNSPLVSLEIATEPILHLVDNLKRFVNIAKQHCTRATSSDAGLTHDESAAIYLYTMEMGDSSFYRILNKALRSENRPALKPWFYYLKLLDNALNKLKPQKIVTWRGMYTDVSKNFKKDDKIVWWSINSCSSSVDIIKDFLGTNSTLFLIECVNGKDISSYTAYPSENEILLMSGTCLEVVSDPLNLEGTLNIVHLRETDTNYF
;
A
#
# COMPACT_ATOMS: atom_id res chain seq x y z
N MET A 1 48.68 35.14 -51.72
CA MET A 1 48.06 35.94 -52.78
C MET A 1 46.56 35.69 -52.73
N SER A 2 45.74 36.76 -52.65
CA SER A 2 44.26 36.82 -52.80
C SER A 2 43.44 35.75 -52.05
N ASP A 3 42.70 36.03 -50.98
CA ASP A 3 41.67 37.07 -50.76
C ASP A 3 40.57 37.15 -51.83
N SER A 4 39.36 36.69 -51.48
CA SER A 4 38.09 37.46 -51.43
C SER A 4 36.92 36.46 -51.21
N THR A 5 36.13 36.44 -50.12
CA THR A 5 35.36 37.46 -49.37
C THR A 5 34.01 37.81 -50.02
N TYR A 6 32.89 37.44 -49.37
CA TYR A 6 31.57 38.12 -49.25
C TYR A 6 30.74 37.33 -48.21
N TRP A 7 30.48 37.79 -46.97
CA TRP A 7 29.54 38.85 -46.49
C TRP A 7 28.04 38.58 -46.79
N VAL A 8 27.02 38.78 -45.92
CA VAL A 8 26.82 38.82 -44.43
C VAL A 8 25.34 39.21 -44.11
N LEU A 9 24.91 39.12 -42.82
CA LEU A 9 23.69 39.69 -42.17
C LEU A 9 22.32 39.03 -42.47
N GLY A 10 21.39 38.87 -41.53
CA GLY A 10 21.29 39.16 -40.06
C GLY A 10 19.97 38.53 -39.53
N LEU A 11 19.55 38.52 -38.24
CA LEU A 11 19.91 39.13 -36.94
C LEU A 11 19.59 38.08 -35.83
N LEU A 12 20.37 37.84 -34.77
CA LEU A 12 20.61 38.62 -33.53
C LEU A 12 19.39 38.81 -32.58
N VAL A 13 19.40 38.14 -31.40
CA VAL A 13 19.30 38.70 -30.01
C VAL A 13 19.91 37.68 -29.02
N GLU A 14 20.55 38.16 -27.94
CA GLU A 14 21.35 37.45 -26.92
C GLU A 14 21.12 38.09 -25.51
N PRO A 15 21.77 37.67 -24.39
CA PRO A 15 22.36 36.37 -24.04
C PRO A 15 21.58 35.75 -22.83
N PRO A 16 21.95 35.77 -21.52
CA PRO A 16 23.18 36.08 -20.75
C PRO A 16 23.90 34.82 -20.17
N HIS A 17 24.94 35.04 -19.34
CA HIS A 17 25.75 34.01 -18.67
C HIS A 17 25.36 33.76 -17.20
N TYR A 18 25.72 32.58 -16.65
CA TYR A 18 26.15 32.50 -15.24
C TYR A 18 27.33 31.53 -15.06
N ILE A 19 28.30 31.96 -14.26
CA ILE A 19 29.51 31.20 -13.91
C ILE A 19 29.15 30.27 -12.73
N MET A 20 29.49 28.99 -12.83
CA MET A 20 29.46 28.06 -11.68
C MET A 20 30.85 27.46 -11.49
N ALA A 21 31.44 27.75 -10.33
CA ALA A 21 32.79 27.34 -9.99
C ALA A 21 32.85 25.87 -9.55
N GLU A 22 33.86 25.14 -10.00
CA GLU A 22 34.32 23.93 -9.32
C GLU A 22 34.88 24.29 -7.94
N SER A 23 34.26 23.85 -6.85
CA SER A 23 34.93 23.50 -5.57
C SER A 23 33.94 23.14 -4.45
N GLN A 24 33.16 22.08 -4.61
CA GLN A 24 32.56 21.39 -3.46
C GLN A 24 32.20 19.92 -3.73
N LEU A 25 33.19 19.13 -4.17
CA LEU A 25 33.12 17.66 -4.13
C LEU A 25 33.19 17.18 -2.66
N LYS A 26 32.05 17.24 -1.98
CA LYS A 26 31.78 16.49 -0.75
C LYS A 26 30.68 15.47 -1.06
N GLN A 27 30.85 14.27 -0.51
CA GLN A 27 29.98 13.08 -0.65
C GLN A 27 28.56 13.38 -1.10
N GLU A 28 28.17 12.86 -2.27
CA GLU A 28 26.78 12.82 -2.72
C GLU A 28 25.97 11.95 -1.76
N VAL A 29 25.36 12.57 -0.76
CA VAL A 29 24.30 11.95 0.03
C VAL A 29 23.08 11.91 -0.89
N TYR A 30 22.72 10.73 -1.38
CA TYR A 30 21.55 10.56 -2.22
C TYR A 30 20.29 10.74 -1.36
N TYR A 31 19.58 11.83 -1.62
CA TYR A 31 18.44 12.24 -0.81
C TYR A 31 17.11 11.79 -1.42
N SER A 32 16.27 11.12 -0.62
CA SER A 32 14.87 10.82 -0.96
C SER A 32 13.93 11.38 0.11
N THR A 33 12.62 11.19 0.00
CA THR A 33 11.64 11.67 1.00
C THR A 33 10.86 10.48 1.53
N VAL A 34 10.87 10.29 2.85
CA VAL A 34 10.15 9.19 3.50
C VAL A 34 8.64 9.49 3.47
N PRO A 35 7.80 8.65 2.83
CA PRO A 35 6.39 8.96 2.58
C PRO A 35 5.46 8.67 3.77
N TYR A 36 6.02 8.24 4.91
CA TYR A 36 5.27 7.86 6.10
C TYR A 36 5.30 8.95 7.17
N SER A 37 4.26 8.98 8.01
CA SER A 37 4.28 9.76 9.24
C SER A 37 5.01 9.03 10.37
N GLN A 38 5.46 9.77 11.39
CA GLN A 38 6.16 9.19 12.54
C GLN A 38 5.31 8.08 13.21
N GLN A 39 4.01 8.30 13.38
CA GLN A 39 3.10 7.29 13.93
C GLN A 39 3.11 6.00 13.11
N GLN A 40 3.07 6.06 11.78
CA GLN A 40 3.11 4.85 10.94
C GLN A 40 4.45 4.11 11.04
N ILE A 41 5.57 4.85 11.12
CA ILE A 41 6.89 4.28 11.39
C ILE A 41 6.88 3.55 12.74
N ASP A 42 6.30 4.18 13.77
CA ASP A 42 6.21 3.59 15.10
C ASP A 42 5.29 2.36 15.14
N ASP A 43 4.13 2.41 14.46
CA ASP A 43 3.17 1.30 14.33
C ASP A 43 3.82 0.08 13.65
N PHE A 44 4.65 0.28 12.61
CA PHE A 44 5.38 -0.82 11.95
C PHE A 44 6.43 -1.47 12.86
N ILE A 45 7.14 -0.67 13.65
CA ILE A 45 8.12 -1.19 14.61
C ILE A 45 7.41 -1.96 15.74
N ASP A 46 6.25 -1.47 16.20
CA ASP A 46 5.42 -2.16 17.19
C ASP A 46 4.82 -3.48 16.65
N GLU A 47 4.40 -3.53 15.37
CA GLU A 47 3.98 -4.78 14.70
C GLU A 47 5.10 -5.84 14.77
N ASP A 48 6.33 -5.47 14.39
CA ASP A 48 7.47 -6.39 14.36
C ASP A 48 7.93 -6.82 15.77
N LEU A 49 7.95 -5.89 16.73
CA LEU A 49 8.25 -6.21 18.13
C LEU A 49 7.26 -7.22 18.70
N ASN A 50 5.95 -7.01 18.47
CA ASN A 50 4.91 -7.93 18.93
C ASN A 50 5.03 -9.31 18.25
N LEU A 51 5.39 -9.37 16.97
CA LEU A 51 5.66 -10.63 16.27
C LEU A 51 6.88 -11.36 16.83
N ILE A 52 7.99 -10.66 17.11
CA ILE A 52 9.21 -11.25 17.66
C ILE A 52 8.97 -11.83 19.05
N LEU A 53 8.33 -11.03 19.93
CA LEU A 53 8.15 -11.32 21.36
C LEU A 53 7.06 -12.36 21.64
N ASN A 54 6.07 -12.53 20.75
CA ASN A 54 5.02 -13.54 20.92
C ASN A 54 5.52 -14.94 20.52
N GLU A 55 6.29 -15.57 21.40
CA GLU A 55 6.89 -16.90 21.18
C GLU A 55 5.84 -17.99 20.85
N ASN A 56 4.57 -17.84 21.26
CA ASN A 56 3.49 -18.80 20.97
C ASN A 56 3.09 -18.89 19.48
N LEU A 57 3.44 -17.89 18.65
CA LEU A 57 3.15 -17.89 17.22
C LEU A 57 4.09 -18.78 16.40
N TRP A 58 5.21 -19.19 16.98
CA TRP A 58 6.35 -19.74 16.25
C TRP A 58 6.53 -21.23 16.49
N HIS A 59 6.57 -22.00 15.41
CA HIS A 59 6.88 -23.43 15.45
C HIS A 59 8.30 -23.68 14.97
N GLU A 60 9.13 -24.36 15.77
CA GLU A 60 10.48 -24.75 15.35
C GLU A 60 10.42 -25.60 14.07
N HIS A 61 11.19 -25.18 13.06
CA HIS A 61 11.22 -25.81 11.75
C HIS A 61 12.56 -26.50 11.47
N LYS A 62 13.67 -25.84 11.84
CA LYS A 62 15.02 -26.34 11.68
C LYS A 62 15.92 -25.81 12.79
N ARG A 63 16.87 -26.63 13.23
CA ARG A 63 17.89 -26.26 14.22
C ARG A 63 19.27 -26.57 13.67
N ASN A 64 20.20 -25.63 13.80
CA ASN A 64 21.60 -25.91 13.53
C ASN A 64 22.19 -26.75 14.67
N LYS A 65 22.78 -27.90 14.36
CA LYS A 65 23.31 -28.84 15.36
C LYS A 65 24.59 -28.37 16.05
N GLU A 66 25.35 -27.50 15.41
CA GLU A 66 26.66 -27.03 15.90
C GLU A 66 26.52 -25.74 16.71
N THR A 67 25.75 -24.78 16.20
CA THR A 67 25.57 -23.45 16.81
C THR A 67 24.31 -23.35 17.68
N ASN A 68 23.43 -24.36 17.65
CA ASN A 68 22.13 -24.39 18.30
C ASN A 68 21.13 -23.30 17.81
N ASP A 69 21.41 -22.65 16.67
CA ASP A 69 20.50 -21.66 16.08
C ASP A 69 19.15 -22.27 15.73
N ILE A 70 18.08 -21.53 15.99
CA ILE A 70 16.71 -21.98 15.77
C ILE A 70 16.13 -21.19 14.60
N CYS A 71 15.65 -21.90 13.59
CA CYS A 71 14.75 -21.39 12.56
C CYS A 71 13.34 -21.88 12.87
N SER A 72 12.43 -20.96 13.15
CA SER A 72 11.01 -21.22 13.41
C SER A 72 10.16 -20.56 12.33
N ILE A 73 8.95 -21.07 12.12
CA ILE A 73 8.02 -20.55 11.13
C ILE A 73 6.65 -20.27 11.75
N CYS A 74 5.99 -19.24 11.23
CA CYS A 74 4.58 -18.96 11.47
C CYS A 74 3.85 -18.98 10.11
N LYS A 75 2.72 -19.69 10.04
CA LYS A 75 1.93 -19.85 8.81
C LYS A 75 0.58 -19.17 9.00
N ILE A 76 0.36 -18.08 8.28
CA ILE A 76 -0.92 -17.36 8.31
C ILE A 76 -1.92 -18.09 7.41
N PRO A 77 -3.16 -18.39 7.88
CA PRO A 77 -4.19 -18.97 7.02
C PRO A 77 -4.45 -18.13 5.77
N LYS A 78 -4.59 -18.79 4.62
CA LYS A 78 -4.69 -18.17 3.27
C LYS A 78 -3.42 -17.46 2.77
N ASP A 79 -2.34 -17.36 3.57
CA ASP A 79 -1.04 -16.95 3.05
C ASP A 79 -0.16 -18.15 2.69
N SER A 80 0.29 -18.14 1.44
CA SER A 80 1.23 -19.09 0.86
C SER A 80 2.70 -18.86 1.24
N ILE A 81 3.03 -17.67 1.74
CA ILE A 81 4.37 -17.25 2.19
C ILE A 81 4.45 -17.45 3.69
N TRP A 82 5.59 -17.96 4.18
CA TRP A 82 5.78 -18.14 5.61
C TRP A 82 6.41 -16.90 6.23
N TRP A 83 5.98 -16.56 7.43
CA TRP A 83 6.84 -15.82 8.35
C TRP A 83 7.90 -16.77 8.85
N ILE A 84 9.16 -16.34 8.81
CA ILE A 84 10.32 -17.09 9.28
C ILE A 84 10.99 -16.26 10.37
N LYS A 85 11.37 -16.89 11.48
CA LYS A 85 12.16 -16.32 12.57
C LYS A 85 13.43 -17.13 12.74
N VAL A 86 14.58 -16.51 12.64
CA VAL A 86 15.84 -17.12 13.09
C VAL A 86 16.30 -16.46 14.39
N LYS A 87 16.77 -17.26 15.34
CA LYS A 87 17.26 -16.81 16.66
C LYS A 87 18.53 -17.55 17.02
N GLY A 88 19.57 -16.80 17.37
CA GLY A 88 20.90 -17.33 17.64
C GLY A 88 21.64 -16.52 18.70
N GLU A 89 22.43 -17.20 19.52
CA GLU A 89 23.37 -16.55 20.44
C GLU A 89 24.72 -16.35 19.73
N ILE A 90 25.23 -15.12 19.75
CA ILE A 90 26.52 -14.76 19.16
C ILE A 90 27.46 -14.34 20.28
N CYS A 91 28.45 -15.18 20.58
CA CYS A 91 29.37 -15.00 21.72
C CYS A 91 30.60 -14.14 21.42
N VAL A 92 30.65 -13.50 20.25
CA VAL A 92 31.78 -12.75 19.69
C VAL A 92 31.33 -11.36 19.22
N GLY A 93 32.26 -10.39 19.22
CA GLY A 93 31.92 -8.98 19.04
C GLY A 93 31.16 -8.39 20.24
N ASN A 94 30.61 -7.20 20.06
CA ASN A 94 29.80 -6.47 21.04
C ASN A 94 28.68 -5.68 20.34
N MET A 95 27.86 -4.94 21.12
CA MET A 95 26.75 -4.14 20.59
C MET A 95 27.20 -3.09 19.56
N ASP A 96 28.33 -2.42 19.79
CA ASP A 96 28.84 -1.38 18.88
C ASP A 96 29.29 -2.00 17.53
N ASN A 97 29.84 -3.22 17.56
CA ASN A 97 30.27 -3.93 16.34
C ASN A 97 29.09 -4.34 15.47
N ILE A 98 28.02 -4.86 16.07
CA ILE A 98 26.82 -5.29 15.33
C ILE A 98 25.95 -4.10 14.88
N GLU A 99 25.93 -3.03 15.67
CA GLU A 99 25.34 -1.75 15.29
C GLU A 99 26.07 -1.12 14.08
N ASP A 100 27.41 -1.16 14.06
CA ASP A 100 28.16 -0.71 12.89
C ASP A 100 27.88 -1.59 11.66
N LEU A 101 27.81 -2.91 11.84
CA LEU A 101 27.58 -3.87 10.74
C LEU A 101 26.18 -3.77 10.11
N LEU A 102 25.13 -3.62 10.92
CA LEU A 102 23.73 -3.64 10.47
C LEU A 102 23.10 -2.27 10.29
N ASP A 103 23.70 -1.21 10.83
CA ASP A 103 23.13 0.14 10.80
C ASP A 103 24.11 1.17 10.24
N LYS A 104 25.16 1.55 10.99
CA LYS A 104 25.99 2.73 10.71
C LYS A 104 26.89 2.60 9.46
N SER A 105 27.33 1.38 9.16
CA SER A 105 28.13 1.02 7.97
C SER A 105 27.42 -0.04 7.12
N LEU A 106 26.08 -0.08 7.15
CA LEU A 106 25.28 -1.13 6.52
C LEU A 106 25.61 -1.31 5.03
N LYS A 107 25.78 -0.24 4.26
CA LYS A 107 26.11 -0.32 2.83
C LYS A 107 27.49 -0.93 2.62
N GLU A 108 28.52 -0.41 3.29
CA GLU A 108 29.90 -0.84 3.10
C GLU A 108 30.11 -2.29 3.54
N ARG A 109 29.43 -2.70 4.63
CA ARG A 109 29.66 -3.98 5.31
C ARG A 109 28.61 -5.06 5.02
N HIS A 110 27.58 -4.78 4.20
CA HIS A 110 26.52 -5.76 3.84
C HIS A 110 27.10 -7.09 3.32
N HIS A 111 28.16 -6.99 2.52
CA HIS A 111 28.85 -8.12 1.89
C HIS A 111 29.58 -9.04 2.88
N GLU A 112 29.84 -8.59 4.12
CA GLU A 112 30.54 -9.39 5.14
C GLU A 112 29.66 -10.51 5.72
N TRP A 113 28.33 -10.29 5.75
CA TRP A 113 27.38 -11.19 6.40
C TRP A 113 26.33 -11.81 5.47
N HIS A 114 25.95 -11.12 4.39
CA HIS A 114 24.91 -11.60 3.48
C HIS A 114 25.52 -12.21 2.19
N GLU A 115 25.73 -13.53 2.17
CA GLU A 115 26.43 -14.26 1.08
C GLU A 115 25.87 -14.00 -0.33
N LEU A 116 24.56 -13.80 -0.45
CA LEU A 116 23.91 -13.55 -1.73
C LEU A 116 24.00 -12.08 -2.20
N TYR A 117 24.57 -11.16 -1.41
CA TYR A 117 24.65 -9.75 -1.77
C TYR A 117 25.42 -9.52 -3.08
N LEU A 118 24.95 -8.56 -3.87
CA LEU A 118 25.61 -8.08 -5.08
C LEU A 118 26.11 -6.66 -4.90
N ASP A 119 25.18 -5.73 -4.67
CA ASP A 119 25.42 -4.29 -4.74
C ASP A 119 24.20 -3.52 -4.21
N GLY A 120 24.35 -2.22 -4.00
CA GLY A 120 23.24 -1.30 -3.75
C GLY A 120 23.59 -0.06 -2.93
N ASP A 121 22.55 0.69 -2.59
CA ASP A 121 22.64 2.06 -2.11
C ASP A 121 21.70 2.32 -0.92
N ILE A 122 22.09 3.31 -0.11
CA ILE A 122 21.29 3.84 0.98
C ILE A 122 21.02 5.32 0.67
N TYR A 123 19.75 5.69 0.74
CA TYR A 123 19.24 7.03 0.52
C TYR A 123 18.70 7.56 1.85
N THR A 124 19.19 8.71 2.30
CA THR A 124 18.71 9.33 3.54
C THR A 124 17.57 10.32 3.25
N ASP A 125 16.76 10.63 4.26
CA ASP A 125 15.74 11.67 4.13
C ASP A 125 16.39 13.04 3.86
N LYS A 126 16.01 13.66 2.73
CA LYS A 126 16.45 14.99 2.29
C LYS A 126 16.30 16.06 3.37
N TYR A 127 15.27 15.94 4.19
CA TYR A 127 14.89 16.94 5.18
C TYR A 127 15.19 16.50 6.62
N GLN A 128 15.80 15.32 6.81
CA GLN A 128 16.05 14.70 8.12
C GLN A 128 14.82 14.69 9.04
N LYS A 129 13.61 14.63 8.47
CA LYS A 129 12.33 14.66 9.18
C LYS A 129 12.17 13.43 10.08
N HIS A 130 12.77 12.31 9.66
CA HIS A 130 12.80 11.05 10.40
C HIS A 130 14.25 10.52 10.49
N PRO A 131 15.07 11.02 11.44
CA PRO A 131 16.52 10.75 11.49
C PRO A 131 16.90 9.30 11.82
N GLN A 132 15.94 8.48 12.27
CA GLN A 132 16.10 7.04 12.50
C GLN A 132 15.60 6.19 11.31
N THR A 133 15.46 6.79 10.12
CA THR A 133 14.98 6.08 8.93
C THR A 133 15.85 6.30 7.71
N GLU A 134 16.01 5.24 6.91
CA GLU A 134 16.78 5.23 5.68
C GLU A 134 16.04 4.42 4.61
N ILE A 135 16.18 4.82 3.35
CA ILE A 135 15.66 4.07 2.21
C ILE A 135 16.81 3.23 1.66
N CYS A 136 16.70 1.91 1.73
CA CYS A 136 17.70 0.98 1.25
C CYS A 136 17.28 0.39 -0.10
N TYR A 137 18.21 0.32 -1.04
CA TYR A 137 18.09 -0.41 -2.29
C TYR A 137 19.21 -1.45 -2.39
N PHE A 138 18.89 -2.74 -2.39
CA PHE A 138 19.90 -3.80 -2.46
C PHE A 138 19.57 -4.87 -3.50
N LYS A 139 20.61 -5.42 -4.12
CA LYS A 139 20.56 -6.49 -5.11
C LYS A 139 21.15 -7.78 -4.55
N TYR A 140 20.53 -8.90 -4.92
CA TYR A 140 20.89 -10.24 -4.43
C TYR A 140 20.95 -11.26 -5.57
N LYS A 141 21.96 -12.12 -5.52
CA LYS A 141 22.01 -13.39 -6.24
C LYS A 141 20.88 -14.30 -5.77
N THR A 142 20.63 -15.35 -6.54
CA THR A 142 19.71 -16.42 -6.16
C THR A 142 20.44 -17.75 -6.09
N PRO A 143 20.14 -18.61 -5.10
CA PRO A 143 20.72 -19.95 -5.04
C PRO A 143 20.16 -20.89 -6.12
N ILE A 144 19.02 -20.54 -6.73
CA ILE A 144 18.35 -21.37 -7.74
C ILE A 144 18.90 -21.01 -9.13
N LYS A 145 19.52 -21.99 -9.80
CA LYS A 145 20.00 -21.85 -11.19
C LYS A 145 18.89 -21.42 -12.13
N PHE A 146 19.24 -20.59 -13.13
CA PHE A 146 18.35 -20.06 -14.17
C PHE A 146 17.19 -19.17 -13.70
N VAL A 147 17.16 -18.75 -12.43
CA VAL A 147 16.29 -17.64 -12.01
C VAL A 147 17.10 -16.33 -12.01
N SER A 148 16.48 -15.22 -12.38
CA SER A 148 17.12 -13.89 -12.36
C SER A 148 17.53 -13.47 -10.95
N PRO A 149 18.55 -12.61 -10.80
CA PRO A 149 18.80 -11.87 -9.56
C PRO A 149 17.57 -11.15 -9.04
N ARG A 150 17.59 -10.80 -7.75
CA ARG A 150 16.51 -10.04 -7.09
C ARG A 150 17.01 -8.67 -6.73
N ASP A 151 16.13 -7.67 -6.77
CA ASP A 151 16.37 -6.39 -6.13
C ASP A 151 15.25 -6.09 -5.12
N THR A 152 15.55 -5.26 -4.13
CA THR A 152 14.59 -4.82 -3.13
C THR A 152 14.76 -3.34 -2.88
N CYS A 153 13.65 -2.66 -2.61
CA CYS A 153 13.65 -1.29 -2.10
C CYS A 153 12.78 -1.27 -0.84
N TYR A 154 13.33 -0.81 0.27
CA TYR A 154 12.66 -0.84 1.56
C TYR A 154 13.05 0.35 2.44
N LEU A 155 12.15 0.73 3.33
CA LEU A 155 12.43 1.62 4.44
C LEU A 155 13.05 0.79 5.59
N LYS A 156 14.27 1.13 6.00
CA LYS A 156 14.86 0.73 7.29
C LYS A 156 14.43 1.75 8.34
N MET A 157 14.01 1.28 9.50
CA MET A 157 13.55 2.09 10.64
C MET A 157 14.18 1.58 11.92
N ARG A 158 14.87 2.44 12.68
CA ARG A 158 15.50 2.09 13.96
C ARG A 158 14.63 2.49 15.14
N ARG A 159 14.60 1.67 16.18
CA ARG A 159 14.26 2.10 17.55
C ARG A 159 15.20 1.46 18.57
N ASP A 160 15.71 2.27 19.48
CA ASP A 160 16.46 1.82 20.66
C ASP A 160 15.49 1.42 21.78
N LEU A 161 15.81 0.35 22.52
CA LEU A 161 14.89 -0.31 23.44
C LEU A 161 15.54 -0.51 24.82
N PHE A 162 14.71 -0.46 25.86
CA PHE A 162 15.08 -0.80 27.25
C PHE A 162 16.39 -0.12 27.71
N ASP A 163 16.45 1.21 27.70
CA ASP A 163 17.65 1.99 28.10
C ASP A 163 18.94 1.52 27.39
N ASN A 164 18.87 1.35 26.07
CA ASN A 164 19.96 0.89 25.18
C ASN A 164 20.52 -0.51 25.53
N GLN A 165 19.71 -1.37 26.16
CA GLN A 165 20.02 -2.79 26.33
C GLN A 165 19.69 -3.62 25.08
N ALA A 166 18.82 -3.11 24.19
CA ALA A 166 18.53 -3.70 22.89
C ALA A 166 18.23 -2.62 21.84
N PHE A 167 18.24 -2.99 20.57
CA PHE A 167 17.68 -2.18 19.48
C PHE A 167 16.97 -3.05 18.46
N ILE A 168 16.03 -2.45 17.72
CA ILE A 168 15.36 -3.07 16.58
C ILE A 168 15.60 -2.24 15.31
N LEU A 169 15.87 -2.93 14.20
CA LEU A 169 15.87 -2.40 12.84
C LEU A 169 14.74 -3.09 12.08
N SER A 170 13.64 -2.38 11.87
CA SER A 170 12.47 -2.83 11.10
C SER A 170 12.61 -2.48 9.62
N TYR A 171 12.05 -3.33 8.76
CA TYR A 171 12.10 -3.23 7.31
C TYR A 171 10.71 -3.34 6.71
N ARG A 172 10.36 -2.43 5.81
CA ARG A 172 9.13 -2.48 5.01
C ARG A 172 9.46 -2.18 3.56
N SER A 173 9.19 -3.09 2.63
CA SER A 173 9.31 -2.79 1.19
C SER A 173 8.41 -1.62 0.80
N ILE A 174 8.95 -0.73 -0.03
CA ILE A 174 8.30 0.51 -0.46
C ILE A 174 8.29 0.63 -1.98
N THR A 175 7.25 1.28 -2.50
CA THR A 175 7.13 1.61 -3.92
C THR A 175 7.47 3.08 -4.11
N ILE A 176 8.75 3.40 -4.29
CA ILE A 176 9.18 4.74 -4.68
C ILE A 176 9.04 4.87 -6.20
N ASN A 177 8.19 5.79 -6.66
CA ASN A 177 8.13 6.17 -8.07
C ASN A 177 9.35 7.02 -8.45
N GLU A 178 9.79 6.85 -9.71
CA GLU A 178 10.75 7.67 -10.46
C GLU A 178 12.21 7.77 -9.95
N GLN A 179 12.51 7.64 -8.65
CA GLN A 179 13.89 7.80 -8.15
C GLN A 179 14.74 6.51 -8.13
N ILE A 180 14.15 5.34 -7.89
CA ILE A 180 14.87 4.05 -7.84
C ILE A 180 14.25 3.12 -8.89
N PRO A 181 14.70 3.20 -10.17
CA PRO A 181 14.10 2.45 -11.26
C PRO A 181 14.21 0.94 -11.03
N LEU A 182 13.25 0.20 -11.58
CA LEU A 182 13.33 -1.26 -11.65
C LEU A 182 14.54 -1.66 -12.50
N ASP A 183 15.48 -2.40 -11.92
CA ASP A 183 16.56 -3.00 -12.72
C ASP A 183 15.95 -4.10 -13.59
N LYS A 184 15.97 -3.89 -14.92
CA LYS A 184 15.45 -4.83 -15.93
C LYS A 184 16.10 -6.22 -15.89
N HIS A 185 17.22 -6.39 -15.19
CA HIS A 185 17.90 -7.66 -14.98
C HIS A 185 17.54 -8.34 -13.65
N CYS A 186 16.78 -7.67 -12.79
CA CYS A 186 16.34 -8.17 -11.48
C CYS A 186 14.82 -8.37 -11.43
N VAL A 187 14.38 -9.23 -10.51
CA VAL A 187 12.98 -9.32 -10.08
C VAL A 187 12.83 -8.61 -8.74
N ARG A 188 11.95 -7.60 -8.67
CA ARG A 188 11.67 -6.87 -7.43
C ARG A 188 10.94 -7.76 -6.43
N ILE A 189 11.56 -7.99 -5.28
CA ILE A 189 10.90 -8.65 -4.14
C ILE A 189 10.11 -7.65 -3.32
N ILE A 190 9.06 -8.13 -2.67
CA ILE A 190 8.34 -7.40 -1.63
C ILE A 190 8.57 -8.17 -0.33
N PHE A 191 9.16 -7.52 0.67
CA PHE A 191 9.36 -8.14 1.97
C PHE A 191 9.08 -7.17 3.12
N LYS A 192 8.88 -7.77 4.29
CA LYS A 192 8.86 -7.11 5.59
C LYS A 192 9.59 -8.00 6.59
N GLY A 193 10.12 -7.41 7.64
CA GLY A 193 10.94 -8.12 8.62
C GLY A 193 11.64 -7.17 9.56
N ALA A 194 12.36 -7.71 10.55
CA ALA A 194 13.11 -6.92 11.50
C ALA A 194 14.24 -7.70 12.15
N HIS A 195 15.39 -7.03 12.33
CA HIS A 195 16.45 -7.48 13.22
C HIS A 195 16.23 -6.90 14.62
N MET A 196 16.20 -7.74 15.65
CA MET A 196 16.25 -7.34 17.04
C MET A 196 17.51 -7.90 17.70
N ILE A 197 18.30 -7.00 18.28
CA ILE A 197 19.60 -7.29 18.87
C ILE A 197 19.54 -6.97 20.36
N GLU A 198 19.79 -7.96 21.21
CA GLU A 198 19.72 -7.84 22.68
C GLU A 198 21.06 -8.12 23.35
N ARG A 199 21.42 -7.36 24.39
CA ARG A 199 22.59 -7.68 25.24
C ARG A 199 22.39 -9.02 25.96
N ARG A 200 23.47 -9.80 26.08
CA ARG A 200 23.49 -11.06 26.83
C ARG A 200 23.48 -10.79 28.34
N LYS A 201 22.46 -11.28 29.05
CA LYS A 201 22.33 -11.15 30.52
C LYS A 201 23.56 -11.62 31.30
N ASN A 202 24.21 -12.70 30.82
CA ASN A 202 25.33 -13.33 31.52
C ASN A 202 26.69 -12.68 31.22
N ASN A 203 26.81 -11.86 30.15
CA ASN A 203 28.04 -11.16 29.80
C ASN A 203 27.72 -9.94 28.89
N PRO A 204 27.23 -8.81 29.44
CA PRO A 204 26.62 -7.72 28.67
C PRO A 204 27.59 -6.89 27.81
N ASN A 205 28.89 -7.15 27.94
CA ASN A 205 29.97 -6.51 27.17
C ASN A 205 30.52 -7.40 26.06
N GLN A 206 30.08 -8.66 25.96
CA GLN A 206 30.61 -9.63 24.99
C GLN A 206 29.50 -10.49 24.37
N GLY A 207 29.29 -10.27 23.08
CA GLY A 207 28.24 -10.93 22.32
C GLY A 207 26.84 -10.37 22.56
N PHE A 208 25.88 -10.92 21.82
CA PHE A 208 24.49 -10.48 21.78
C PHE A 208 23.57 -11.67 21.41
N ILE A 209 22.27 -11.53 21.69
CA ILE A 209 21.25 -12.37 21.08
C ILE A 209 20.83 -11.69 19.77
N TYR A 210 20.89 -12.44 18.69
CA TYR A 210 20.44 -12.01 17.37
C TYR A 210 19.12 -12.70 17.07
N THR A 211 18.07 -11.91 16.82
CA THR A 211 16.79 -12.41 16.29
C THR A 211 16.47 -11.68 15.00
N TYR A 212 16.11 -12.42 13.94
CA TYR A 212 15.67 -11.86 12.66
C TYR A 212 14.35 -12.50 12.24
N ILE A 213 13.32 -11.68 11.99
CA ILE A 213 12.07 -12.12 11.36
C ILE A 213 11.99 -11.63 9.92
N GLN A 214 11.41 -12.45 9.04
CA GLN A 214 11.18 -12.08 7.65
C GLN A 214 9.91 -12.72 7.09
N HIS A 215 9.22 -11.98 6.23
CA HIS A 215 8.17 -12.44 5.33
C HIS A 215 8.44 -11.81 3.97
N ALA A 216 8.75 -12.63 2.97
CA ALA A 216 9.25 -12.19 1.67
C ALA A 216 8.55 -12.91 0.52
N ASP A 217 7.89 -12.16 -0.36
CA ASP A 217 7.50 -12.65 -1.68
C ASP A 217 8.71 -12.51 -2.62
N GLY A 218 9.34 -13.65 -2.93
CA GLY A 218 10.44 -13.73 -3.89
C GLY A 218 10.04 -13.41 -5.33
N ALA A 219 8.74 -13.30 -5.60
CA ALA A 219 8.09 -12.98 -6.87
C ALA A 219 8.46 -13.90 -8.06
N GLY A 220 7.83 -13.66 -9.21
CA GLY A 220 8.04 -14.43 -10.43
C GLY A 220 7.54 -15.89 -10.35
N SER A 221 8.15 -16.77 -11.15
CA SER A 221 7.62 -18.12 -11.43
C SER A 221 8.08 -19.23 -10.47
N ILE A 222 8.65 -18.91 -9.30
CA ILE A 222 9.08 -19.94 -8.34
C ILE A 222 7.87 -20.43 -7.54
N PRO A 223 7.63 -21.75 -7.43
CA PRO A 223 6.58 -22.25 -6.56
C PRO A 223 6.90 -21.94 -5.10
N LYS A 224 5.97 -21.21 -4.44
CA LYS A 224 6.19 -20.59 -3.12
C LYS A 224 6.67 -21.56 -2.03
N LEU A 225 6.28 -22.83 -2.10
CA LEU A 225 6.77 -23.86 -1.19
C LEU A 225 8.30 -24.01 -1.24
N PHE A 226 8.91 -24.05 -2.42
CA PHE A 226 10.38 -24.10 -2.56
C PHE A 226 11.05 -22.81 -2.12
N ALA A 227 10.41 -21.65 -2.37
CA ALA A 227 10.92 -20.36 -1.90
C ALA A 227 10.99 -20.30 -0.37
N ASN A 228 9.91 -20.69 0.33
CA ASN A 228 9.85 -20.72 1.79
C ASN A 228 10.95 -21.61 2.40
N PHE A 229 11.14 -22.84 1.88
CA PHE A 229 12.19 -23.74 2.37
C PHE A 229 13.61 -23.19 2.13
N ALA A 230 13.88 -22.63 0.95
CA ALA A 230 15.17 -22.03 0.66
C ALA A 230 15.45 -20.81 1.56
N GLN A 231 14.43 -20.02 1.89
CA GLN A 231 14.58 -18.83 2.73
C GLN A 231 14.98 -19.17 4.17
N CYS A 232 14.47 -20.28 4.74
CA CYS A 232 14.91 -20.78 6.05
C CYS A 232 16.43 -21.03 6.10
N ASP A 233 17.01 -21.55 5.02
CA ASP A 233 18.45 -21.85 4.94
C ASP A 233 19.29 -20.59 4.68
N ILE A 234 18.77 -19.64 3.90
CA ILE A 234 19.40 -18.32 3.69
C ILE A 234 19.51 -17.59 5.04
N MET A 235 18.41 -17.47 5.80
CA MET A 235 18.41 -16.76 7.09
C MET A 235 19.29 -17.44 8.16
N LEU A 236 19.39 -18.77 8.15
CA LEU A 236 20.36 -19.48 9.03
C LEU A 236 21.82 -19.21 8.62
N ASN A 237 22.08 -19.07 7.32
CA ASN A 237 23.41 -18.70 6.83
C ASN A 237 23.75 -17.23 7.14
N GLU A 238 22.78 -16.32 7.17
CA GLU A 238 22.98 -14.93 7.61
C GLU A 238 23.52 -14.87 9.05
N ILE A 239 22.97 -15.63 10.02
CA ILE A 239 23.53 -15.69 11.38
C ILE A 239 25.01 -16.11 11.36
N ASN A 240 25.36 -17.10 10.53
CA ASN A 240 26.75 -17.53 10.37
C ASN A 240 27.64 -16.49 9.68
N GLY A 241 27.08 -15.68 8.78
CA GLY A 241 27.72 -14.50 8.22
C GLY A 241 28.01 -13.45 9.30
N ILE A 242 27.02 -13.10 10.13
CA ILE A 242 27.18 -12.19 11.26
C ILE A 242 28.28 -12.69 12.21
N ARG A 243 28.31 -13.99 12.56
CA ARG A 243 29.39 -14.57 13.38
C ARG A 243 30.77 -14.39 12.75
N LYS A 244 30.92 -14.57 11.43
CA LYS A 244 32.19 -14.39 10.71
C LYS A 244 32.62 -12.92 10.70
N ALA A 245 31.68 -11.99 10.48
CA ALA A 245 31.93 -10.55 10.51
C ALA A 245 32.30 -10.06 11.93
N MET A 246 31.71 -10.64 12.98
CA MET A 246 32.07 -10.36 14.38
C MET A 246 33.42 -10.94 14.82
N LEU A 247 33.93 -11.98 14.15
CA LEU A 247 35.27 -12.53 14.38
C LEU A 247 36.38 -11.68 13.76
N ASN A 248 36.10 -10.98 12.66
CA ASN A 248 37.06 -10.15 11.93
C ASN A 248 36.52 -8.72 11.70
N PRO A 249 36.24 -7.95 12.77
CA PRO A 249 35.74 -6.59 12.61
C PRO A 249 36.79 -5.73 11.89
N ILE A 250 36.42 -5.18 10.73
CA ILE A 250 37.29 -4.25 9.99
C ILE A 250 37.32 -2.91 10.74
N SER A 251 38.36 -2.68 11.52
CA SER A 251 38.59 -1.40 12.18
C SER A 251 38.72 -0.28 11.15
N ARG A 252 37.76 0.66 11.12
CA ARG A 252 38.01 1.97 10.50
C ARG A 252 39.11 2.68 11.32
N PRO A 253 40.10 3.35 10.69
CA PRO A 253 40.98 4.25 11.41
C PRO A 253 40.14 5.37 12.04
N ASN A 254 40.54 5.79 13.24
CA ASN A 254 39.81 6.80 14.00
C ASN A 254 39.84 8.13 13.23
N VAL A 255 38.70 8.81 13.08
CA VAL A 255 38.54 9.97 12.18
C VAL A 255 39.41 11.19 12.57
N ASN A 256 40.03 11.14 13.76
CA ASN A 256 40.95 12.15 14.28
C ASN A 256 42.45 11.90 14.00
N GLU A 257 42.83 10.81 13.33
CA GLU A 257 44.23 10.57 12.93
C GLU A 257 44.41 10.67 11.41
N GLN A 258 45.36 11.49 10.95
CA GLN A 258 45.66 11.64 9.52
C GLN A 258 46.21 10.32 8.93
N PRO A 259 45.78 9.92 7.72
CA PRO A 259 46.16 8.63 7.16
C PRO A 259 47.65 8.56 6.80
N ASP A 260 48.26 7.42 7.10
CA ASP A 260 49.62 7.10 6.69
C ASP A 260 49.75 7.10 5.15
N LYS A 261 50.70 7.92 4.65
CA LYS A 261 51.05 8.08 3.24
C LYS A 261 51.31 6.74 2.54
N HIS A 262 51.74 5.71 3.27
CA HIS A 262 51.99 4.38 2.72
C HIS A 262 50.72 3.62 2.29
N GLN A 263 49.57 3.84 2.96
CA GLN A 263 48.30 3.22 2.57
C GLN A 263 47.70 3.90 1.34
N GLN A 264 47.73 5.23 1.30
CA GLN A 264 47.25 6.03 0.15
C GLN A 264 47.99 5.64 -1.14
N SER A 265 49.31 5.42 -1.05
CA SER A 265 50.14 4.96 -2.18
C SER A 265 49.72 3.58 -2.72
N ARG A 266 49.31 2.65 -1.84
CA ARG A 266 48.84 1.31 -2.25
C ARG A 266 47.46 1.36 -2.89
N PHE A 267 46.57 2.22 -2.41
CA PHE A 267 45.24 2.38 -2.99
C PHE A 267 45.30 2.94 -4.41
N ASN A 268 46.06 4.02 -4.62
CA ASN A 268 46.20 4.65 -5.94
C ASN A 268 46.79 3.69 -6.99
N LYS A 269 47.86 2.94 -6.63
CA LYS A 269 48.43 1.92 -7.54
C LYS A 269 47.45 0.81 -7.93
N LYS A 270 46.50 0.46 -7.06
CA LYS A 270 45.47 -0.54 -7.36
C LYS A 270 44.36 0.03 -8.26
N LEU A 271 44.07 1.32 -8.13
CA LEU A 271 43.12 2.04 -8.98
C LEU A 271 43.66 2.20 -10.41
N ASP A 272 44.92 2.65 -10.55
CA ASP A 272 45.60 2.82 -11.85
C ASP A 272 45.65 1.50 -12.65
N TYR A 273 45.94 0.38 -11.96
CA TYR A 273 45.96 -0.95 -12.57
C TYR A 273 44.60 -1.37 -13.14
N ASN A 274 43.51 -1.10 -12.41
CA ASN A 274 42.15 -1.43 -12.85
C ASN A 274 41.70 -0.56 -14.04
N ILE A 275 42.09 0.72 -14.07
CA ILE A 275 41.80 1.63 -15.20
C ILE A 275 42.51 1.15 -16.49
N GLN A 276 43.77 0.72 -16.39
CA GLN A 276 44.51 0.15 -17.53
C GLN A 276 43.89 -1.17 -18.04
N LEU A 277 43.32 -1.99 -17.15
CA LEU A 277 42.64 -3.23 -17.54
C LEU A 277 41.39 -2.94 -18.39
N LEU A 278 40.55 -1.99 -17.94
CA LEU A 278 39.30 -1.61 -18.62
C LEU A 278 39.53 -0.95 -19.99
N GLN A 279 40.61 -0.18 -20.14
CA GLN A 279 40.99 0.41 -21.44
C GLN A 279 41.42 -0.65 -22.46
N LYS A 280 41.99 -1.76 -21.99
CA LYS A 280 42.46 -2.87 -22.83
C LYS A 280 41.32 -3.80 -23.30
N GLU A 281 40.27 -3.95 -22.49
CA GLU A 281 39.07 -4.71 -22.90
C GLU A 281 38.23 -3.99 -23.98
N GLN A 282 38.41 -2.68 -24.15
CA GLN A 282 37.71 -1.89 -25.19
C GLN A 282 38.42 -1.89 -26.55
N SER A 283 39.72 -2.21 -26.63
CA SER A 283 40.45 -2.28 -27.91
C SER A 283 40.22 -3.57 -28.70
N ASP A 284 39.81 -4.65 -28.03
CA ASP A 284 39.90 -6.01 -28.57
C ASP A 284 38.55 -6.55 -29.10
N LYS A 285 37.89 -5.79 -30.00
CA LYS A 285 36.76 -6.29 -30.81
C LYS A 285 37.00 -6.12 -32.32
N PRO A 286 37.10 -7.23 -33.09
CA PRO A 286 37.34 -7.16 -34.54
C PRO A 286 36.06 -6.84 -35.32
N GLY A 287 36.20 -6.15 -36.45
CA GLY A 287 35.09 -5.75 -37.31
C GLY A 287 34.96 -6.54 -38.62
N SER A 288 33.74 -6.55 -39.14
CA SER A 288 33.38 -6.91 -40.52
C SER A 288 32.01 -6.26 -40.85
N SER A 289 31.56 -6.03 -42.08
CA SER A 289 32.15 -5.43 -43.29
C SER A 289 31.09 -5.61 -44.39
N SER A 290 30.52 -4.51 -44.94
CA SER A 290 29.84 -4.44 -46.26
C SER A 290 28.48 -5.22 -46.42
N LYS A 291 27.43 -4.80 -47.14
CA LYS A 291 27.29 -4.07 -48.44
C LYS A 291 25.88 -3.46 -48.66
N SER A 292 25.85 -2.40 -49.49
CA SER A 292 24.83 -2.04 -50.52
C SER A 292 23.31 -1.97 -50.24
N GLU A 293 22.85 -0.74 -50.01
CA GLU A 293 21.90 0.05 -50.85
C GLU A 293 20.42 -0.39 -51.14
N PRO A 294 19.52 0.58 -51.46
CA PRO A 294 18.08 0.47 -51.20
C PRO A 294 17.18 0.50 -52.46
N LYS A 295 15.88 0.18 -52.31
CA LYS A 295 14.81 0.62 -53.24
C LYS A 295 13.50 1.03 -52.55
N HIS A 296 12.79 1.96 -53.20
CA HIS A 296 11.61 2.69 -52.73
C HIS A 296 10.32 1.86 -52.59
N GLY A 297 9.28 2.41 -51.92
CA GLY A 297 7.91 1.86 -52.06
C GLY A 297 6.77 2.38 -51.17
N ILE A 298 6.49 3.69 -51.17
CA ILE A 298 5.15 4.36 -51.15
C ILE A 298 3.98 3.78 -50.31
N PHE A 299 3.31 4.68 -49.56
CA PHE A 299 2.01 4.53 -48.88
C PHE A 299 0.85 3.93 -49.73
N LYS A 300 0.00 3.11 -49.11
CA LYS A 300 -1.48 3.25 -49.24
C LYS A 300 -2.26 2.56 -48.11
N LEU A 301 -3.16 3.30 -47.47
CA LEU A 301 -4.28 2.75 -46.68
C LEU A 301 -5.53 2.72 -47.57
N GLU A 302 -6.31 1.65 -47.54
CA GLU A 302 -7.73 1.72 -47.89
C GLU A 302 -8.56 0.59 -47.24
N LYS A 303 -9.57 1.03 -46.47
CA LYS A 303 -10.93 0.47 -46.26
C LYS A 303 -11.23 -0.98 -46.65
N HIS A 304 -11.97 -1.67 -45.77
CA HIS A 304 -13.31 -2.18 -46.14
C HIS A 304 -14.27 -2.22 -44.93
N LEU A 305 -15.50 -1.75 -45.17
CA LEU A 305 -16.68 -1.83 -44.28
C LEU A 305 -17.64 -2.87 -44.86
N SER A 306 -18.29 -3.68 -44.01
CA SER A 306 -19.52 -4.40 -44.33
C SER A 306 -20.31 -4.73 -43.05
N LEU A 307 -21.56 -4.26 -42.98
CA LEU A 307 -22.58 -4.69 -42.01
C LEU A 307 -23.51 -5.74 -42.66
N PRO A 308 -24.30 -6.46 -41.85
CA PRO A 308 -25.71 -6.63 -42.22
C PRO A 308 -26.69 -6.23 -41.10
N VAL A 309 -27.90 -5.86 -41.52
CA VAL A 309 -29.00 -5.34 -40.69
C VAL A 309 -29.95 -6.47 -40.27
N GLY A 310 -30.45 -6.43 -39.03
CA GLY A 310 -31.53 -7.30 -38.54
C GLY A 310 -32.48 -6.56 -37.58
N LYS A 311 -33.74 -6.39 -37.98
CA LYS A 311 -34.80 -5.75 -37.17
C LYS A 311 -35.46 -6.75 -36.22
N LYS A 312 -35.96 -6.32 -35.04
CA LYS A 312 -37.31 -6.67 -34.54
C LYS A 312 -37.79 -5.88 -33.30
N THR A 313 -38.86 -5.11 -33.53
CA THR A 313 -40.08 -4.90 -32.70
C THR A 313 -40.07 -4.94 -31.17
N VAL A 314 -40.62 -3.86 -30.58
CA VAL A 314 -41.10 -3.70 -29.19
C VAL A 314 -42.50 -4.31 -28.99
N THR A 315 -42.78 -4.85 -27.79
CA THR A 315 -44.14 -4.98 -27.21
C THR A 315 -44.11 -4.65 -25.70
N LYS A 316 -45.30 -4.56 -25.08
CA LYS A 316 -45.62 -3.77 -23.87
C LYS A 316 -46.40 -4.62 -22.85
N GLY A 317 -46.33 -4.27 -21.56
CA GLY A 317 -47.10 -4.91 -20.47
C GLY A 317 -46.26 -5.88 -19.60
N ASP A 318 -46.49 -6.04 -18.29
CA ASP A 318 -47.61 -5.59 -17.46
C ASP A 318 -47.21 -5.19 -16.02
N VAL A 319 -48.12 -4.46 -15.36
CA VAL A 319 -48.06 -4.06 -13.95
C VAL A 319 -48.62 -5.18 -13.06
N ILE A 320 -47.89 -5.57 -12.01
CA ILE A 320 -48.47 -6.34 -10.89
C ILE A 320 -48.14 -5.66 -9.56
N THR A 321 -49.17 -5.04 -8.99
CA THR A 321 -49.21 -4.63 -7.58
C THR A 321 -49.38 -5.87 -6.70
N LYS A 322 -48.53 -6.06 -5.67
CA LYS A 322 -48.88 -6.90 -4.52
C LYS A 322 -48.55 -6.24 -3.18
N THR A 323 -49.46 -6.46 -2.26
CA THR A 323 -49.69 -5.78 -0.98
C THR A 323 -48.62 -6.07 0.06
N ILE A 324 -48.42 -5.11 0.97
CA ILE A 324 -47.59 -5.23 2.18
C ILE A 324 -48.42 -5.90 3.28
N ASP A 325 -47.78 -6.78 4.07
CA ASP A 325 -48.22 -7.17 5.42
C ASP A 325 -46.96 -7.54 6.26
N PRO A 326 -47.00 -7.57 7.60
CA PRO A 326 -46.07 -6.72 8.35
C PRO A 326 -44.99 -7.48 9.13
N LEU A 327 -43.85 -6.80 9.30
CA LEU A 327 -43.00 -6.77 10.51
C LEU A 327 -43.08 -7.97 11.49
N VAL A 328 -42.74 -9.17 11.01
CA VAL A 328 -42.01 -10.13 11.86
C VAL A 328 -40.54 -9.75 11.77
N SER A 329 -39.86 -9.59 12.91
CA SER A 329 -38.66 -8.75 12.98
C SER A 329 -37.58 -9.14 11.96
N ARG A 330 -37.01 -8.13 11.31
CA ARG A 330 -35.87 -8.29 10.39
C ARG A 330 -34.61 -8.72 11.17
N GLU A 331 -34.56 -8.36 12.45
CA GLU A 331 -33.51 -8.67 13.41
C GLU A 331 -33.40 -10.18 13.68
N ASP A 332 -34.52 -10.88 13.94
CA ASP A 332 -34.52 -12.33 14.21
C ASP A 332 -33.91 -13.14 13.05
N ARG A 333 -34.17 -12.74 11.80
CA ARG A 333 -33.62 -13.40 10.61
C ARG A 333 -32.11 -13.13 10.45
N ILE A 334 -31.65 -11.94 10.83
CA ILE A 334 -30.24 -11.55 10.77
C ILE A 334 -29.46 -12.24 11.90
N ILE A 335 -29.99 -12.26 13.13
CA ILE A 335 -29.43 -13.00 14.27
C ILE A 335 -29.31 -14.49 13.92
N LYS A 336 -30.34 -15.08 13.32
CA LYS A 336 -30.29 -16.48 12.88
C LYS A 336 -29.21 -16.75 11.82
N ALA A 337 -29.12 -15.92 10.78
CA ALA A 337 -28.10 -16.06 9.73
C ALA A 337 -26.67 -15.85 10.27
N LEU A 338 -26.48 -15.03 11.30
CA LEU A 338 -25.19 -14.82 11.96
C LEU A 338 -24.83 -15.94 12.95
N ALA A 339 -25.82 -16.55 13.61
CA ALA A 339 -25.61 -17.74 14.46
C ALA A 339 -25.30 -19.01 13.63
N GLU A 340 -25.88 -19.14 12.45
CA GLU A 340 -25.52 -20.18 11.48
C GLU A 340 -24.06 -20.01 10.98
N TYR A 341 -23.56 -18.77 10.91
CA TYR A 341 -22.15 -18.46 10.58
C TYR A 341 -21.17 -18.75 11.74
N SER A 342 -21.59 -18.63 13.01
CA SER A 342 -20.74 -18.97 14.17
C SER A 342 -20.65 -20.46 14.49
N GLY A 343 -21.30 -21.32 13.70
CA GLY A 343 -21.19 -22.78 13.80
C GLY A 343 -21.95 -23.42 14.96
N LYS A 344 -22.89 -22.71 15.58
CA LYS A 344 -23.75 -23.27 16.64
C LYS A 344 -25.10 -23.71 16.10
N ASN A 345 -25.41 -24.99 16.32
CA ASN A 345 -26.79 -25.46 16.31
C ASN A 345 -27.55 -24.80 17.47
N ILE A 346 -28.46 -23.87 17.18
CA ILE A 346 -29.47 -23.43 18.15
C ILE A 346 -30.51 -24.55 18.28
N ASP A 347 -30.72 -25.02 19.50
CA ASP A 347 -31.56 -26.18 19.78
C ASP A 347 -33.05 -25.84 19.53
N ASN A 348 -33.61 -26.38 18.44
CA ASN A 348 -34.98 -26.07 17.98
C ASN A 348 -36.04 -26.72 18.89
N LYS A 349 -36.36 -26.07 20.02
CA LYS A 349 -37.44 -26.52 20.92
C LYS A 349 -38.59 -25.54 21.14
N THR A 350 -38.60 -24.42 20.42
CA THR A 350 -39.72 -23.47 20.44
C THR A 350 -39.98 -22.89 19.05
N LEU A 351 -40.63 -23.68 18.19
CA LEU A 351 -41.57 -23.27 17.12
C LEU A 351 -41.86 -24.51 16.26
N SER A 352 -43.09 -25.00 16.32
CA SER A 352 -43.53 -26.20 15.61
C SER A 352 -44.55 -25.88 14.51
N VAL A 353 -44.64 -26.83 13.57
CA VAL A 353 -45.71 -27.10 12.60
C VAL A 353 -45.69 -26.36 11.24
N VAL A 354 -45.84 -27.19 10.19
CA VAL A 354 -46.36 -26.97 8.80
C VAL A 354 -45.33 -27.01 7.63
N SER A 355 -45.15 -28.24 7.08
CA SER A 355 -44.89 -28.68 5.67
C SER A 355 -44.17 -27.75 4.66
N ALA A 356 -43.07 -28.15 3.99
CA ALA A 356 -42.96 -29.13 2.87
C ALA A 356 -43.69 -28.69 1.56
N SER A 357 -43.18 -28.83 0.32
CA SER A 357 -42.01 -29.55 -0.24
C SER A 357 -41.50 -28.85 -1.55
N PRO A 358 -40.74 -29.43 -2.53
CA PRO A 358 -39.72 -28.69 -3.30
C PRO A 358 -40.10 -28.43 -4.79
N VAL A 359 -39.16 -27.91 -5.62
CA VAL A 359 -38.73 -28.49 -6.94
C VAL A 359 -38.04 -27.48 -7.91
N GLN A 360 -37.01 -28.01 -8.61
CA GLN A 360 -36.36 -27.62 -9.89
C GLN A 360 -35.50 -26.35 -10.06
N GLN A 361 -34.25 -26.64 -10.43
CA GLN A 361 -33.38 -25.82 -11.29
C GLN A 361 -34.00 -25.66 -12.69
N ASN A 362 -33.68 -24.57 -13.38
CA ASN A 362 -33.61 -24.56 -14.84
C ASN A 362 -32.44 -23.70 -15.32
N ILE A 363 -31.76 -24.19 -16.34
CA ILE A 363 -30.58 -23.59 -16.96
C ILE A 363 -31.06 -22.73 -18.14
N PHE A 364 -30.46 -21.56 -18.33
CA PHE A 364 -30.45 -20.88 -19.63
C PHE A 364 -29.06 -20.36 -19.96
N GLU A 365 -28.54 -20.81 -21.10
CA GLU A 365 -27.30 -20.34 -21.69
C GLU A 365 -27.56 -19.03 -22.46
N SER A 366 -26.62 -18.08 -22.36
CA SER A 366 -26.43 -17.06 -23.39
C SER A 366 -24.97 -16.66 -23.45
N ALA A 367 -24.44 -16.56 -24.67
CA ALA A 367 -23.06 -16.20 -24.97
C ALA A 367 -23.02 -14.82 -25.68
N PRO A 368 -21.85 -14.26 -26.02
CA PRO A 368 -20.92 -13.68 -25.05
C PRO A 368 -20.60 -12.22 -25.39
N ASP A 369 -20.76 -11.31 -24.42
CA ASP A 369 -20.25 -9.93 -24.57
C ASP A 369 -18.77 -9.82 -24.19
N ILE A 370 -18.04 -9.03 -24.97
CA ILE A 370 -16.57 -8.90 -24.90
C ILE A 370 -16.19 -8.01 -23.72
N ILE A 371 -16.05 -8.61 -22.54
CA ILE A 371 -15.50 -7.96 -21.34
C ILE A 371 -13.97 -7.87 -21.48
N TYR A 372 -13.44 -6.65 -21.40
CA TYR A 372 -12.01 -6.41 -21.26
C TYR A 372 -11.53 -6.93 -19.89
N LYS A 373 -11.00 -8.15 -19.86
CA LYS A 373 -10.38 -8.72 -18.66
C LYS A 373 -8.98 -8.13 -18.48
N GLY A 374 -8.84 -7.22 -17.51
CA GLY A 374 -7.54 -6.92 -16.91
C GLY A 374 -6.90 -8.16 -16.27
N PRO A 375 -5.60 -8.13 -15.95
CA PRO A 375 -4.89 -9.29 -15.42
C PRO A 375 -5.44 -9.68 -14.04
N ALA A 376 -6.06 -10.86 -13.97
CA ALA A 376 -6.61 -11.42 -12.74
C ALA A 376 -5.51 -11.62 -11.69
N SER A 377 -5.53 -10.84 -10.62
CA SER A 377 -4.66 -11.00 -9.46
C SER A 377 -5.43 -10.63 -8.19
N ASN A 378 -5.57 -11.62 -7.28
CA ASN A 378 -6.29 -11.62 -6.00
C ASN A 378 -6.79 -10.24 -5.48
N GLU A 379 -8.04 -9.90 -5.82
CA GLU A 379 -8.66 -8.62 -5.42
C GLU A 379 -9.10 -8.60 -3.94
N THR A 380 -9.34 -9.78 -3.34
CA THR A 380 -9.92 -9.94 -1.98
C THR A 380 -9.04 -9.50 -0.81
N SER A 381 -7.75 -9.19 -1.00
CA SER A 381 -6.90 -8.67 0.09
C SER A 381 -6.59 -7.17 0.02
N LYS A 382 -6.97 -6.49 -1.07
CA LYS A 382 -6.69 -5.04 -1.26
C LYS A 382 -7.89 -4.13 -1.04
N ALA A 383 -9.12 -4.64 -1.17
CA ALA A 383 -10.32 -3.86 -0.83
C ALA A 383 -10.47 -3.59 0.69
N SER A 384 -9.96 -4.50 1.53
CA SER A 384 -10.27 -4.66 2.96
C SER A 384 -10.19 -3.40 3.84
N VAL A 385 -9.41 -2.38 3.46
CA VAL A 385 -9.14 -1.21 4.31
C VAL A 385 -10.07 -0.02 4.02
N ARG A 386 -10.85 -0.05 2.93
CA ARG A 386 -11.69 1.08 2.46
C ARG A 386 -12.80 1.48 3.43
N TYR A 387 -13.48 0.49 4.02
CA TYR A 387 -14.52 0.67 5.03
C TYR A 387 -13.99 0.87 6.46
N CYS A 388 -12.67 0.73 6.68
CA CYS A 388 -12.09 0.84 8.03
C CYS A 388 -11.82 2.29 8.49
N ASP A 389 -11.91 3.30 7.61
CA ASP A 389 -11.53 4.69 7.90
C ASP A 389 -12.66 5.51 8.57
N ILE A 390 -12.83 5.38 9.88
CA ILE A 390 -13.96 5.95 10.64
C ILE A 390 -13.51 6.97 11.72
N GLN A 391 -14.44 7.77 12.22
CA GLN A 391 -14.25 8.56 13.44
C GLN A 391 -14.78 7.81 14.66
N LEU A 392 -13.89 7.49 15.61
CA LEU A 392 -14.20 6.71 16.83
C LEU A 392 -14.51 7.55 18.07
N THR A 393 -14.31 8.86 18.02
CA THR A 393 -14.52 9.77 19.16
C THR A 393 -15.41 10.93 18.75
N GLU A 394 -16.40 11.27 19.58
CA GLU A 394 -17.19 12.48 19.37
C GLU A 394 -16.25 13.69 19.48
N LYS A 395 -16.15 14.47 18.39
CA LYS A 395 -15.43 15.75 18.38
C LYS A 395 -16.40 16.84 17.93
N LYS A 396 -16.65 17.78 18.83
CA LYS A 396 -17.45 19.00 18.57
C LYS A 396 -16.62 19.99 17.77
N LEU A 397 -16.52 19.72 16.48
CA LEU A 397 -15.80 20.56 15.52
C LEU A 397 -16.77 21.54 14.84
N PRO A 398 -16.32 22.73 14.42
CA PRO A 398 -17.11 23.58 13.54
C PRO A 398 -17.41 22.88 12.21
N ALA A 399 -18.62 23.08 11.69
CA ALA A 399 -19.02 22.67 10.35
C ALA A 399 -18.20 23.38 9.27
N VAL A 400 -18.04 22.73 8.10
CA VAL A 400 -17.08 23.15 7.06
C VAL A 400 -17.77 23.98 5.96
N TYR A 401 -18.47 25.06 6.34
CA TYR A 401 -19.24 25.87 5.36
C TYR A 401 -18.39 26.59 4.30
N GLY A 402 -17.07 26.73 4.51
CA GLY A 402 -16.20 27.53 3.64
C GLY A 402 -16.16 27.08 2.17
N TYR A 403 -16.42 25.80 1.90
CA TYR A 403 -16.45 25.29 0.52
C TYR A 403 -17.71 25.71 -0.24
N LEU A 404 -18.83 25.99 0.45
CA LEU A 404 -20.12 26.32 -0.20
C LEU A 404 -20.03 27.56 -1.10
N ASN A 405 -19.21 28.53 -0.69
CA ASN A 405 -18.94 29.79 -1.41
C ASN A 405 -17.86 29.64 -2.50
N SER A 406 -17.24 28.47 -2.65
CA SER A 406 -16.26 28.23 -3.73
C SER A 406 -16.99 28.06 -5.07
N PRO A 407 -16.43 28.55 -6.19
CA PRO A 407 -17.00 28.30 -7.51
C PRO A 407 -16.93 26.81 -7.86
N LEU A 408 -17.92 26.35 -8.62
CA LEU A 408 -17.91 25.02 -9.24
C LEU A 408 -16.96 25.06 -10.45
N VAL A 409 -15.99 24.14 -10.49
CA VAL A 409 -14.89 24.10 -11.46
C VAL A 409 -14.64 22.66 -11.94
N SER A 410 -13.82 22.47 -12.98
CA SER A 410 -13.45 21.11 -13.45
C SER A 410 -12.61 20.37 -12.41
N LEU A 411 -12.51 19.03 -12.53
CA LEU A 411 -11.78 18.21 -11.57
C LEU A 411 -10.28 18.57 -11.49
N GLU A 412 -9.66 18.97 -12.60
CA GLU A 412 -8.27 19.42 -12.63
C GLU A 412 -8.06 20.68 -11.77
N ILE A 413 -8.89 21.70 -11.95
CA ILE A 413 -8.83 22.94 -11.16
C ILE A 413 -9.22 22.67 -9.70
N ALA A 414 -10.19 21.78 -9.47
CA ALA A 414 -10.62 21.40 -8.13
C ALA A 414 -9.53 20.69 -7.31
N THR A 415 -8.59 20.02 -7.99
CA THR A 415 -7.49 19.26 -7.37
C THR A 415 -6.15 20.00 -7.38
N GLU A 416 -6.01 21.09 -8.14
CA GLU A 416 -4.76 21.86 -8.24
C GLU A 416 -4.16 22.28 -6.87
N PRO A 417 -4.93 22.82 -5.90
CA PRO A 417 -4.37 23.23 -4.61
C PRO A 417 -3.89 22.08 -3.72
N ILE A 418 -4.31 20.83 -4.01
CA ILE A 418 -4.02 19.63 -3.22
C ILE A 418 -3.06 18.66 -3.91
N LEU A 419 -2.52 19.01 -5.08
CA LEU A 419 -1.53 18.20 -5.82
C LEU A 419 -0.27 17.84 -5.02
N HIS A 420 0.10 18.68 -4.04
CA HIS A 420 1.25 18.48 -3.16
C HIS A 420 0.91 17.68 -1.89
N LEU A 421 -0.37 17.39 -1.65
CA LEU A 421 -0.86 16.62 -0.50
C LEU A 421 -1.16 15.15 -0.84
N VAL A 422 -1.28 14.83 -2.12
CA VAL A 422 -1.66 13.49 -2.61
C VAL A 422 -0.73 13.08 -3.74
N ASP A 423 0.06 12.03 -3.51
CA ASP A 423 1.04 11.55 -4.49
C ASP A 423 0.38 11.17 -5.83
N ASN A 424 1.04 11.53 -6.94
CA ASN A 424 0.58 11.22 -8.29
C ASN A 424 -0.84 11.72 -8.66
N LEU A 425 -1.44 12.66 -7.92
CA LEU A 425 -2.86 13.05 -8.08
C LEU A 425 -3.25 13.42 -9.53
N LYS A 426 -2.38 14.08 -10.29
CA LYS A 426 -2.64 14.37 -11.73
C LYS A 426 -2.94 13.11 -12.54
N ARG A 427 -2.22 12.01 -12.29
CA ARG A 427 -2.44 10.72 -12.96
C ARG A 427 -3.79 10.13 -12.55
N PHE A 428 -4.16 10.23 -11.28
CA PHE A 428 -5.41 9.68 -10.77
C PHE A 428 -6.64 10.48 -11.22
N VAL A 429 -6.53 11.81 -11.34
CA VAL A 429 -7.53 12.66 -12.01
C VAL A 429 -7.72 12.24 -13.48
N ASN A 430 -6.63 11.99 -14.21
CA ASN A 430 -6.72 11.48 -15.59
C ASN A 430 -7.39 10.10 -15.67
N ILE A 431 -7.04 9.16 -14.79
CA ILE A 431 -7.67 7.84 -14.70
C ILE A 431 -9.16 7.97 -14.38
N ALA A 432 -9.51 8.78 -13.39
CA ALA A 432 -10.90 9.02 -13.03
C ALA A 432 -11.70 9.60 -14.20
N LYS A 433 -11.16 10.59 -14.94
CA LYS A 433 -11.82 11.14 -16.13
C LYS A 433 -11.87 10.16 -17.32
N GLN A 434 -10.96 9.19 -17.41
CA GLN A 434 -10.99 8.16 -18.46
C GLN A 434 -11.97 7.03 -18.14
N HIS A 435 -12.07 6.61 -16.88
CA HIS A 435 -12.79 5.41 -16.46
C HIS A 435 -14.12 5.66 -15.75
N CYS A 436 -14.38 6.88 -15.25
CA CYS A 436 -15.70 7.19 -14.71
C CYS A 436 -16.75 6.98 -15.80
N THR A 437 -17.86 6.35 -15.44
CA THR A 437 -18.99 6.25 -16.33
C THR A 437 -19.52 7.65 -16.60
N ARG A 438 -19.25 8.16 -17.82
CA ARG A 438 -20.14 9.16 -18.42
C ARG A 438 -21.46 8.46 -18.60
N ALA A 439 -22.36 8.63 -17.64
CA ALA A 439 -23.67 8.02 -17.71
C ALA A 439 -24.46 8.71 -18.82
N THR A 440 -24.35 8.18 -20.03
CA THR A 440 -25.21 8.50 -21.17
C THR A 440 -26.64 7.96 -20.98
N SER A 441 -26.98 7.52 -19.77
CA SER A 441 -28.20 6.80 -19.41
C SER A 441 -28.48 6.75 -17.89
N SER A 442 -28.27 7.84 -17.14
CA SER A 442 -28.77 7.91 -15.75
C SER A 442 -29.43 9.24 -15.42
N ASP A 443 -30.57 9.19 -14.75
CA ASP A 443 -31.55 10.28 -14.58
C ASP A 443 -31.08 11.47 -13.71
N ALA A 444 -29.85 11.44 -13.17
CA ALA A 444 -29.35 12.42 -12.21
C ALA A 444 -28.62 13.64 -12.83
N GLY A 445 -28.27 13.61 -14.13
CA GLY A 445 -27.68 14.78 -14.81
C GLY A 445 -26.31 15.25 -14.27
N LEU A 446 -25.45 14.31 -13.85
CA LEU A 446 -24.07 14.61 -13.46
C LEU A 446 -23.23 14.98 -14.69
N THR A 447 -22.35 15.96 -14.53
CA THR A 447 -21.33 16.32 -15.52
C THR A 447 -20.19 15.31 -15.51
N HIS A 448 -19.33 15.35 -16.53
CA HIS A 448 -18.17 14.46 -16.59
C HIS A 448 -17.21 14.67 -15.41
N ASP A 449 -16.99 15.91 -14.98
CA ASP A 449 -16.15 16.24 -13.83
C ASP A 449 -16.77 15.83 -12.50
N GLU A 450 -18.10 15.89 -12.36
CA GLU A 450 -18.83 15.42 -11.18
C GLU A 450 -18.76 13.88 -11.05
N SER A 451 -19.02 13.15 -12.14
CA SER A 451 -18.82 11.68 -12.16
C SER A 451 -17.37 11.30 -11.87
N ALA A 452 -16.40 12.04 -12.43
CA ALA A 452 -14.99 11.79 -12.18
C ALA A 452 -14.58 12.13 -10.73
N ALA A 453 -15.20 13.12 -10.09
CA ALA A 453 -14.95 13.43 -8.68
C ALA A 453 -15.40 12.29 -7.76
N ILE A 454 -16.58 11.70 -8.00
CA ILE A 454 -17.06 10.51 -7.27
C ILE A 454 -16.12 9.32 -7.53
N TYR A 455 -15.76 9.06 -8.79
CA TYR A 455 -14.86 7.97 -9.14
C TYR A 455 -13.50 8.11 -8.43
N LEU A 456 -12.89 9.30 -8.48
CA LEU A 456 -11.63 9.63 -7.80
C LEU A 456 -11.70 9.41 -6.28
N TYR A 457 -12.83 9.76 -5.64
CA TYR A 457 -13.04 9.49 -4.23
C TYR A 457 -12.95 7.98 -3.93
N THR A 458 -13.57 7.15 -4.78
CA THR A 458 -13.66 5.71 -4.54
C THR A 458 -12.40 4.90 -4.87
N MET A 459 -11.44 5.45 -5.60
CA MET A 459 -10.22 4.74 -6.05
C MET A 459 -9.33 4.30 -4.88
N GLU A 460 -8.95 3.02 -4.84
CA GLU A 460 -7.96 2.50 -3.89
C GLU A 460 -6.54 2.56 -4.46
N MET A 461 -5.64 3.15 -3.67
CA MET A 461 -4.27 3.50 -4.00
C MET A 461 -3.32 3.24 -2.81
N GLY A 462 -3.77 2.45 -1.82
CA GLY A 462 -3.04 2.17 -0.58
C GLY A 462 -3.16 3.30 0.44
N ASP A 463 -2.13 3.50 1.25
CA ASP A 463 -2.16 4.55 2.29
C ASP A 463 -2.27 5.98 1.72
N SER A 464 -1.80 6.21 0.50
CA SER A 464 -1.95 7.47 -0.24
C SER A 464 -3.30 7.60 -0.97
N SER A 465 -4.28 6.73 -0.71
CA SER A 465 -5.64 6.83 -1.24
C SER A 465 -6.27 8.20 -0.98
N PHE A 466 -6.88 8.78 -2.02
CA PHE A 466 -7.40 10.14 -2.02
C PHE A 466 -8.42 10.35 -0.90
N TYR A 467 -9.36 9.40 -0.73
CA TYR A 467 -10.35 9.46 0.35
C TYR A 467 -9.70 9.43 1.74
N ARG A 468 -8.61 8.68 1.96
CA ARG A 468 -7.93 8.62 3.27
C ARG A 468 -7.39 9.98 3.66
N ILE A 469 -6.73 10.65 2.72
CA ILE A 469 -6.09 11.95 2.96
C ILE A 469 -7.17 13.03 3.17
N LEU A 470 -8.22 13.03 2.35
CA LEU A 470 -9.39 13.90 2.52
C LEU A 470 -10.08 13.67 3.87
N ASN A 471 -10.42 12.43 4.21
CA ASN A 471 -11.11 12.09 5.45
C ASN A 471 -10.27 12.38 6.69
N LYS A 472 -8.94 12.19 6.63
CA LYS A 472 -8.01 12.62 7.67
C LYS A 472 -8.04 14.15 7.86
N ALA A 473 -8.10 14.92 6.77
CA ALA A 473 -8.27 16.37 6.85
C ALA A 473 -9.64 16.76 7.42
N LEU A 474 -10.72 16.07 7.03
CA LEU A 474 -12.08 16.33 7.51
C LEU A 474 -12.27 16.02 9.01
N ARG A 475 -11.58 15.00 9.54
CA ARG A 475 -11.55 14.70 10.99
C ARG A 475 -10.60 15.60 11.79
N SER A 476 -9.80 16.44 11.13
CA SER A 476 -8.83 17.32 11.79
C SER A 476 -9.49 18.50 12.49
N GLU A 477 -9.01 18.82 13.69
CA GLU A 477 -9.32 20.05 14.43
C GLU A 477 -8.74 21.30 13.75
N ASN A 478 -7.68 21.14 12.96
CA ASN A 478 -7.10 22.22 12.15
C ASN A 478 -7.99 22.51 10.93
N ARG A 479 -9.16 23.13 11.16
CA ARG A 479 -10.10 23.54 10.11
C ARG A 479 -9.47 24.40 9.00
N PRO A 480 -8.51 25.30 9.25
CA PRO A 480 -7.77 25.98 8.18
C PRO A 480 -7.10 25.05 7.15
N ALA A 481 -6.67 23.85 7.55
CA ALA A 481 -6.07 22.86 6.65
C ALA A 481 -7.05 22.26 5.62
N LEU A 482 -8.36 22.49 5.76
CA LEU A 482 -9.36 22.12 4.76
C LEU A 482 -9.48 23.11 3.61
N LYS A 483 -8.96 24.35 3.73
CA LYS A 483 -9.08 25.38 2.67
C LYS A 483 -8.61 24.91 1.28
N PRO A 484 -7.48 24.19 1.12
CA PRO A 484 -7.07 23.66 -0.18
C PRO A 484 -8.10 22.70 -0.82
N TRP A 485 -8.87 21.97 0.00
CA TRP A 485 -9.85 20.98 -0.45
C TRP A 485 -11.20 21.59 -0.88
N PHE A 486 -11.42 22.90 -0.68
CA PHE A 486 -12.74 23.50 -0.87
C PHE A 486 -13.30 23.37 -2.29
N TYR A 487 -12.48 23.53 -3.33
CA TYR A 487 -12.97 23.33 -4.71
C TYR A 487 -13.37 21.88 -4.99
N TYR A 488 -12.60 20.91 -4.49
CA TYR A 488 -12.95 19.49 -4.61
C TYR A 488 -14.20 19.13 -3.79
N LEU A 489 -14.30 19.59 -2.54
CA LEU A 489 -15.49 19.42 -1.70
C LEU A 489 -16.73 20.01 -2.37
N LYS A 490 -16.62 21.20 -2.97
CA LYS A 490 -17.70 21.83 -3.74
C LYS A 490 -18.13 20.98 -4.94
N LEU A 491 -17.18 20.42 -5.69
CA LEU A 491 -17.46 19.57 -6.84
C LEU A 491 -18.14 18.25 -6.44
N LEU A 492 -17.63 17.59 -5.39
CA LEU A 492 -18.16 16.32 -4.90
C LEU A 492 -19.54 16.50 -4.24
N ASP A 493 -19.74 17.53 -3.43
CA ASP A 493 -21.03 17.87 -2.82
C ASP A 493 -22.09 18.19 -3.89
N ASN A 494 -21.72 18.96 -4.92
CA ASN A 494 -22.64 19.24 -6.05
C ASN A 494 -23.01 17.97 -6.83
N ALA A 495 -22.05 17.05 -7.04
CA ALA A 495 -22.29 15.75 -7.66
C ALA A 495 -23.26 14.89 -6.83
N LEU A 496 -23.01 14.76 -5.53
CA LEU A 496 -23.79 13.91 -4.63
C LEU A 496 -25.18 14.49 -4.30
N ASN A 497 -25.35 15.81 -4.33
CA ASN A 497 -26.67 16.45 -4.17
C ASN A 497 -27.61 16.25 -5.38
N LYS A 498 -27.07 16.00 -6.57
CA LYS A 498 -27.87 15.57 -7.73
C LYS A 498 -28.39 14.12 -7.62
N LEU A 499 -27.75 13.29 -6.79
CA LEU A 499 -28.19 11.92 -6.56
C LEU A 499 -29.35 11.89 -5.54
N LYS A 500 -30.41 11.16 -5.88
CA LYS A 500 -31.59 10.99 -5.03
C LYS A 500 -31.19 10.34 -3.69
N PRO A 501 -31.47 10.96 -2.53
CA PRO A 501 -31.20 10.36 -1.23
C PRO A 501 -32.05 9.10 -1.04
N GLN A 502 -31.43 8.06 -0.48
CA GLN A 502 -32.05 6.77 -0.18
C GLN A 502 -32.25 6.63 1.32
N LYS A 503 -33.47 6.26 1.73
CA LYS A 503 -33.75 5.78 3.09
C LYS A 503 -33.55 4.27 3.12
N ILE A 504 -32.40 3.81 3.62
CA ILE A 504 -31.97 2.42 3.51
C ILE A 504 -31.06 2.03 4.68
N VAL A 505 -31.09 0.75 5.06
CA VAL A 505 -30.08 0.19 5.99
C VAL A 505 -28.82 -0.12 5.19
N THR A 506 -27.71 0.53 5.56
CA THR A 506 -26.38 0.24 5.02
C THR A 506 -25.51 -0.46 6.05
N TRP A 507 -24.46 -1.08 5.55
CA TRP A 507 -23.53 -1.91 6.29
C TRP A 507 -22.13 -1.36 6.11
N ARG A 508 -21.34 -1.36 7.18
CA ARG A 508 -19.93 -0.97 7.12
C ARG A 508 -19.09 -1.82 8.06
N GLY A 509 -18.09 -2.50 7.51
CA GLY A 509 -17.19 -3.37 8.26
C GLY A 509 -15.93 -2.66 8.71
N MET A 510 -15.48 -2.95 9.92
CA MET A 510 -14.15 -2.65 10.43
C MET A 510 -13.43 -3.93 10.82
N TYR A 511 -12.16 -4.01 10.44
CA TYR A 511 -11.33 -5.17 10.73
C TYR A 511 -11.09 -5.41 12.24
N THR A 512 -11.23 -4.37 13.07
CA THR A 512 -10.99 -4.38 14.52
C THR A 512 -12.25 -4.10 15.36
N ASP A 513 -12.25 -4.56 16.61
CA ASP A 513 -13.23 -4.17 17.64
C ASP A 513 -13.01 -2.71 18.07
N VAL A 514 -14.00 -1.88 17.78
CA VAL A 514 -14.11 -0.50 18.25
C VAL A 514 -15.44 -0.26 18.98
N SER A 515 -16.22 -1.31 19.20
CA SER A 515 -17.59 -1.25 19.72
C SER A 515 -17.67 -0.57 21.09
N LYS A 516 -16.62 -0.73 21.91
CA LYS A 516 -16.46 -0.12 23.24
C LYS A 516 -16.46 1.42 23.25
N ASN A 517 -16.32 2.06 22.09
CA ASN A 517 -16.42 3.51 21.93
C ASN A 517 -17.87 4.00 21.71
N PHE A 518 -18.84 3.08 21.67
CA PHE A 518 -20.25 3.37 21.40
C PHE A 518 -21.09 2.82 22.55
N LYS A 519 -21.95 3.67 23.10
CA LYS A 519 -22.97 3.32 24.09
C LYS A 519 -24.34 3.77 23.58
N LYS A 520 -25.40 3.08 23.99
CA LYS A 520 -26.77 3.50 23.69
C LYS A 520 -27.01 4.99 23.99
N ASP A 521 -27.75 5.64 23.10
CA ASP A 521 -28.18 7.04 23.14
C ASP A 521 -27.02 8.06 22.92
N ASP A 522 -25.78 7.60 22.65
CA ASP A 522 -24.67 8.46 22.21
C ASP A 522 -24.99 9.12 20.86
N LYS A 523 -24.59 10.39 20.73
CA LYS A 523 -24.76 11.19 19.50
C LYS A 523 -23.40 11.52 18.91
N ILE A 524 -23.20 11.13 17.65
CA ILE A 524 -21.90 11.14 17.00
C ILE A 524 -22.01 11.87 15.65
N VAL A 525 -21.08 12.78 15.39
CA VAL A 525 -20.92 13.40 14.08
C VAL A 525 -19.76 12.73 13.36
N TRP A 526 -20.03 12.09 12.22
CA TRP A 526 -18.97 11.57 11.37
C TRP A 526 -18.48 12.66 10.42
N TRP A 527 -17.35 13.30 10.74
CA TRP A 527 -16.82 14.36 9.89
C TRP A 527 -16.20 13.83 8.58
N SER A 528 -15.74 12.58 8.51
CA SER A 528 -15.33 11.94 7.26
C SER A 528 -16.52 11.71 6.31
N ILE A 529 -16.26 11.61 5.00
CA ILE A 529 -17.21 11.01 4.06
C ILE A 529 -17.12 9.49 4.26
N ASN A 530 -18.25 8.79 4.32
CA ASN A 530 -18.28 7.38 4.70
C ASN A 530 -18.86 6.51 3.59
N SER A 531 -17.99 5.74 2.94
CA SER A 531 -18.42 4.61 2.12
C SER A 531 -19.05 3.53 3.01
N CYS A 532 -20.18 2.99 2.57
CA CYS A 532 -20.93 1.88 3.12
C CYS A 532 -21.43 1.00 1.95
N SER A 533 -21.90 -0.22 2.20
CA SER A 533 -22.61 -1.03 1.19
C SER A 533 -24.06 -1.23 1.59
N SER A 534 -24.96 -1.31 0.60
CA SER A 534 -26.34 -1.77 0.84
C SER A 534 -26.44 -3.31 0.96
N SER A 535 -25.38 -4.06 0.67
CA SER A 535 -25.33 -5.52 0.81
C SER A 535 -24.42 -5.98 1.94
N VAL A 536 -24.97 -6.80 2.84
CA VAL A 536 -24.21 -7.44 3.92
C VAL A 536 -23.21 -8.47 3.38
N ASP A 537 -23.51 -9.12 2.25
CA ASP A 537 -22.64 -10.16 1.67
C ASP A 537 -21.30 -9.59 1.20
N ILE A 538 -21.30 -8.33 0.78
CA ILE A 538 -20.11 -7.59 0.36
C ILE A 538 -19.27 -7.26 1.59
N ILE A 539 -19.90 -6.74 2.65
CA ILE A 539 -19.22 -6.34 3.89
C ILE A 539 -18.56 -7.52 4.63
N LYS A 540 -19.00 -8.76 4.44
CA LYS A 540 -18.38 -9.96 5.05
C LYS A 540 -16.88 -10.05 4.79
N ASP A 541 -16.41 -9.70 3.58
CA ASP A 541 -15.00 -9.76 3.22
C ASP A 541 -14.12 -8.68 3.88
N PHE A 542 -14.75 -7.72 4.58
CA PHE A 542 -14.09 -6.62 5.29
C PHE A 542 -14.08 -6.82 6.82
N LEU A 543 -14.59 -7.95 7.31
CA LEU A 543 -14.62 -8.29 8.74
C LEU A 543 -13.43 -9.19 9.11
N GLY A 544 -12.71 -8.79 10.16
CA GLY A 544 -11.63 -9.58 10.79
C GLY A 544 -12.11 -10.48 11.93
N THR A 545 -11.18 -11.22 12.54
CA THR A 545 -11.45 -12.23 13.60
C THR A 545 -12.02 -11.66 14.90
N ASN A 546 -11.76 -10.38 15.18
CA ASN A 546 -12.44 -9.60 16.23
C ASN A 546 -12.76 -8.22 15.65
N SER A 547 -13.94 -8.10 15.05
CA SER A 547 -14.32 -6.99 14.16
C SER A 547 -15.53 -6.21 14.66
N THR A 548 -15.80 -5.06 14.03
CA THR A 548 -17.03 -4.29 14.24
C THR A 548 -17.81 -4.18 12.94
N LEU A 549 -19.09 -4.54 12.97
CA LEU A 549 -20.06 -4.30 11.91
C LEU A 549 -21.00 -3.18 12.34
N PHE A 550 -21.00 -2.08 11.58
CA PHE A 550 -22.01 -1.04 11.72
C PHE A 550 -23.22 -1.39 10.87
N LEU A 551 -24.39 -1.44 11.50
CA LEU A 551 -25.71 -1.44 10.88
C LEU A 551 -26.21 0.00 10.96
N ILE A 552 -26.40 0.66 9.83
CA ILE A 552 -26.69 2.10 9.77
C ILE A 552 -28.04 2.33 9.07
N GLU A 553 -29.04 2.79 9.82
CA GLU A 553 -30.27 3.33 9.24
C GLU A 553 -29.99 4.72 8.68
N CYS A 554 -29.66 4.83 7.40
CA CYS A 554 -29.44 6.12 6.76
C CYS A 554 -30.73 6.64 6.10
N VAL A 555 -30.87 7.97 6.07
CA VAL A 555 -31.96 8.70 5.40
C VAL A 555 -31.48 9.56 4.23
N ASN A 556 -30.20 9.94 4.20
CA ASN A 556 -29.59 10.73 3.12
C ASN A 556 -28.55 9.95 2.29
N GLY A 557 -28.49 8.62 2.41
CA GLY A 557 -27.53 7.78 1.70
C GLY A 557 -27.55 7.99 0.18
N LYS A 558 -26.38 8.16 -0.42
CA LYS A 558 -26.20 8.42 -1.85
C LYS A 558 -25.70 7.17 -2.54
N ASP A 559 -26.55 6.52 -3.32
CA ASP A 559 -26.15 5.38 -4.16
C ASP A 559 -25.22 5.86 -5.28
N ILE A 560 -23.98 5.38 -5.24
CA ILE A 560 -22.94 5.69 -6.23
C ILE A 560 -22.50 4.47 -7.03
N SER A 561 -23.27 3.37 -7.01
CA SER A 561 -22.91 2.09 -7.65
C SER A 561 -22.60 2.22 -9.15
N SER A 562 -23.20 3.21 -9.84
CA SER A 562 -22.93 3.51 -11.26
C SER A 562 -21.73 4.45 -11.52
N TYR A 563 -21.12 5.01 -10.47
CA TYR A 563 -20.10 6.07 -10.53
C TYR A 563 -18.80 5.71 -9.78
N THR A 564 -18.81 4.67 -8.95
CA THR A 564 -17.66 4.15 -8.19
C THR A 564 -16.65 3.43 -9.09
N ALA A 565 -15.40 3.35 -8.63
CA ALA A 565 -14.38 2.45 -9.14
C ALA A 565 -14.68 0.95 -8.90
N TYR A 566 -15.66 0.64 -8.03
CA TYR A 566 -16.04 -0.73 -7.64
C TYR A 566 -17.54 -1.01 -7.86
N PRO A 567 -18.04 -1.12 -9.11
CA PRO A 567 -19.48 -1.22 -9.39
C PRO A 567 -20.19 -2.43 -8.76
N SER A 568 -19.44 -3.47 -8.41
CA SER A 568 -19.96 -4.67 -7.72
C SER A 568 -20.15 -4.49 -6.22
N GLU A 569 -19.74 -3.37 -5.61
CA GLU A 569 -19.79 -3.16 -4.15
C GLU A 569 -21.13 -2.60 -3.62
N ASN A 570 -22.10 -2.29 -4.50
CA ASN A 570 -23.41 -1.70 -4.15
C ASN A 570 -23.28 -0.51 -3.18
N GLU A 571 -22.38 0.40 -3.55
CA GLU A 571 -21.79 1.41 -2.66
C GLU A 571 -22.72 2.60 -2.41
N ILE A 572 -22.95 2.88 -1.13
CA ILE A 572 -23.70 4.03 -0.64
C ILE A 572 -22.72 4.96 0.10
N LEU A 573 -22.62 6.23 -0.31
CA LEU A 573 -21.92 7.25 0.47
C LEU A 573 -22.85 7.92 1.48
N LEU A 574 -22.36 8.09 2.70
CA LEU A 574 -22.84 9.09 3.66
C LEU A 574 -21.88 10.29 3.60
N MET A 575 -22.44 11.50 3.65
CA MET A 575 -21.65 12.72 3.54
C MET A 575 -20.76 12.95 4.77
N SER A 576 -19.84 13.91 4.64
CA SER A 576 -19.24 14.54 5.80
C SER A 576 -20.33 15.12 6.71
N GLY A 577 -20.12 15.13 8.02
CA GLY A 577 -21.02 15.72 9.01
C GLY A 577 -22.36 15.01 9.22
N THR A 578 -22.56 13.81 8.65
CA THR A 578 -23.71 12.95 8.96
C THR A 578 -23.78 12.71 10.47
N CYS A 579 -24.95 12.97 11.06
CA CYS A 579 -25.17 12.85 12.50
C CYS A 579 -25.93 11.57 12.83
N LEU A 580 -25.36 10.77 13.72
CA LEU A 580 -25.77 9.42 14.04
C LEU A 580 -26.09 9.30 15.53
N GLU A 581 -27.11 8.52 15.85
CA GLU A 581 -27.49 8.12 17.20
C GLU A 581 -27.28 6.61 17.36
N VAL A 582 -26.69 6.18 18.48
CA VAL A 582 -26.51 4.76 18.81
C VAL A 582 -27.83 4.22 19.37
N VAL A 583 -28.48 3.31 18.63
CA VAL A 583 -29.85 2.84 18.91
C VAL A 583 -29.91 1.89 20.11
N SER A 584 -28.86 1.09 20.30
CA SER A 584 -28.73 0.09 21.36
C SER A 584 -27.27 -0.08 21.78
N ASP A 585 -27.02 -0.59 22.98
CA ASP A 585 -25.66 -0.96 23.38
C ASP A 585 -25.12 -2.07 22.44
N PRO A 586 -23.82 -2.06 22.10
CA PRO A 586 -23.28 -2.97 21.09
C PRO A 586 -23.48 -4.46 21.42
N LEU A 587 -23.92 -5.23 20.42
CA LEU A 587 -24.09 -6.68 20.56
C LEU A 587 -22.75 -7.39 20.28
N ASN A 588 -22.18 -8.03 21.31
CA ASN A 588 -21.00 -8.88 21.16
C ASN A 588 -21.40 -10.34 20.89
N LEU A 589 -20.99 -10.88 19.74
CA LEU A 589 -21.14 -12.28 19.37
C LEU A 589 -19.83 -13.03 19.64
N GLU A 590 -19.77 -13.67 20.81
CA GLU A 590 -18.73 -14.62 21.22
C GLU A 590 -17.28 -14.08 21.14
N GLY A 591 -17.11 -12.75 21.31
CA GLY A 591 -15.80 -12.09 21.24
C GLY A 591 -15.20 -12.00 19.83
N THR A 592 -15.97 -12.28 18.76
CA THR A 592 -15.47 -12.32 17.37
C THR A 592 -16.10 -11.27 16.44
N LEU A 593 -17.38 -10.97 16.64
CA LEU A 593 -18.08 -9.93 15.89
C LEU A 593 -18.86 -9.04 16.86
N ASN A 594 -18.67 -7.73 16.74
CA ASN A 594 -19.38 -6.73 17.50
C ASN A 594 -20.30 -5.95 16.56
N ILE A 595 -21.58 -5.82 16.88
CA ILE A 595 -22.54 -5.10 16.04
C ILE A 595 -22.92 -3.79 16.73
N VAL A 596 -22.72 -2.67 16.02
CA VAL A 596 -23.12 -1.33 16.46
C VAL A 596 -24.26 -0.86 15.58
N HIS A 597 -25.44 -0.62 16.18
CA HIS A 597 -26.63 -0.14 15.49
C HIS A 597 -26.68 1.39 15.58
N LEU A 598 -26.56 2.04 14.43
CA LEU A 598 -26.61 3.49 14.27
C LEU A 598 -27.85 3.90 13.46
N ARG A 599 -28.38 5.08 13.77
CA ARG A 599 -29.45 5.72 13.00
C ARG A 599 -29.09 7.16 12.67
N GLU A 600 -29.21 7.53 11.40
CA GLU A 600 -29.05 8.91 10.95
C GLU A 600 -30.19 9.77 11.50
N THR A 601 -29.83 10.93 12.03
CA THR A 601 -30.75 11.91 12.63
C THR A 601 -30.94 13.10 11.70
N ASP A 602 -32.13 13.73 11.71
CA ASP A 602 -32.45 14.85 10.80
C ASP A 602 -31.57 16.10 11.02
N THR A 603 -30.82 16.18 12.12
CA THR A 603 -29.83 17.23 12.39
C THR A 603 -28.54 17.02 11.59
N ASN A 604 -28.53 17.40 10.31
CA ASN A 604 -27.29 17.53 9.54
C ASN A 604 -26.58 18.86 9.85
N TYR A 605 -25.25 18.84 9.99
CA TYR A 605 -24.41 20.04 10.14
C TYR A 605 -23.97 20.64 8.79
N PHE A 606 -24.88 20.71 7.81
CA PHE A 606 -24.66 21.19 6.44
C PHE A 606 -25.65 22.29 6.07
#